data_AF-A0A380ZMI6-F1
#
_entry.id   AF-A0A380ZMI6-F1
#
_cell.length_a   1.000
_cell.length_b   1.000
_cell.length_c   1.000
_cell.angle_alpha   90.00
_cell.angle_beta   90.00
_cell.angle_gamma   90.00
#
_symmetry.space_group_name_H-M   'P 1'
#
loop_
_entity.id
_entity.type
_entity.pdbx_description
1 polymer ?
#
loop_
_entity_poly.entity_id
_entity_poly.type
_entity_poly.pdbx_seq_one_letter_code
_entity_poly.pdbx_strand_id
1 'polypeptide(L)'
;MVDGIKSTLECLITSEGCGEGRRIQLMNITNKDRLIEVTSYGELALATMDTDCAHPVSSRMFIETEITEERRTIFAKRRKRSPSDPEIHIAHFVTDTTGTLQEAEAETDRSLFIDRGRSIHRPAAFDQNARFSNSQGCVLDPIISLRCRKKSQHMKKQSLFFGLLLPIQKKHCTIILIIIDNLIYSSKNFQWRGHVHRSRCIKVASTLKKLLRIKNMQHPLSIPTEHGVFLPQY
;
A
#
# COMPACT_ATOMS: atom_id res chain seq x y z
N MET A 1 9.48 -5.47 -20.18
CA MET A 1 9.85 -6.88 -19.92
C MET A 1 11.29 -6.89 -19.47
N VAL A 2 11.64 -7.71 -18.48
CA VAL A 2 13.00 -7.84 -17.94
C VAL A 2 13.26 -9.32 -17.72
N ASP A 3 14.37 -9.85 -18.22
CA ASP A 3 14.79 -11.26 -18.08
C ASP A 3 13.72 -12.30 -18.45
N GLY A 4 12.90 -12.00 -19.46
CA GLY A 4 11.80 -12.87 -19.88
C GLY A 4 10.63 -12.93 -18.89
N ILE A 5 10.50 -11.92 -18.02
CA ILE A 5 9.32 -11.68 -17.21
C ILE A 5 8.59 -10.44 -17.76
N LYS A 6 7.30 -10.61 -18.08
CA LYS A 6 6.37 -9.53 -18.36
C LYS A 6 5.65 -9.16 -17.07
N SER A 7 5.60 -7.87 -16.76
CA SER A 7 4.90 -7.34 -15.61
C SER A 7 3.96 -6.20 -15.99
N THR A 8 2.80 -6.16 -15.33
CA THR A 8 1.83 -5.06 -15.42
C THR A 8 1.48 -4.65 -13.99
N LEU A 9 1.43 -3.34 -13.73
CA LEU A 9 0.98 -2.79 -12.46
C LEU A 9 -0.31 -2.02 -12.68
N GLU A 10 -1.33 -2.33 -11.88
CA GLU A 10 -2.59 -1.60 -11.81
C GLU A 10 -2.70 -0.96 -10.43
N CYS A 11 -3.02 0.33 -10.40
CA CYS A 11 -3.32 1.06 -9.16
C CYS A 11 -4.84 1.25 -9.05
N LEU A 12 -5.38 0.87 -7.90
CA LEU A 12 -6.79 0.85 -7.57
C LEU A 12 -6.97 1.77 -6.37
N ILE A 13 -7.94 2.68 -6.44
CA ILE A 13 -8.26 3.59 -5.34
C ILE A 13 -9.71 3.29 -4.95
N THR A 14 -9.97 3.18 -3.64
CA THR A 14 -11.32 2.96 -3.15
C THR A 14 -12.15 4.24 -3.28
N SER A 15 -13.33 4.15 -3.88
CA SER A 15 -14.26 5.29 -4.01
C SER A 15 -14.91 5.67 -2.69
N GLU A 16 -15.21 4.68 -1.83
CA GLU A 16 -15.96 4.86 -0.59
C GLU A 16 -15.14 4.59 0.68
N GLY A 17 -13.82 4.49 0.54
CA GLY A 17 -12.89 4.26 1.65
C GLY A 17 -11.59 5.04 1.47
N CYS A 18 -10.83 5.16 2.55
CA CYS A 18 -9.47 5.69 2.48
C CYS A 18 -8.50 4.51 2.31
N GLY A 19 -8.29 4.09 1.06
CA GLY A 19 -7.43 2.95 0.74
C GLY A 19 -6.92 2.95 -0.69
N GLU A 20 -5.78 2.31 -0.88
CA GLU A 20 -5.11 2.13 -2.16
C GLU A 20 -4.76 0.65 -2.33
N GLY A 21 -4.91 0.13 -3.54
CA GLY A 21 -4.53 -1.21 -3.93
C GLY A 21 -3.58 -1.18 -5.12
N ARG A 22 -2.55 -2.00 -5.09
CA ARG A 22 -1.62 -2.20 -6.20
C ARG A 22 -1.64 -3.66 -6.61
N ARG A 23 -2.21 -3.94 -7.78
CA ARG A 23 -2.18 -5.28 -8.37
C ARG A 23 -0.99 -5.38 -9.33
N ILE A 24 -0.07 -6.27 -9.03
CA ILE A 24 1.01 -6.64 -9.94
C ILE A 24 0.68 -7.97 -10.60
N GLN A 25 0.59 -7.95 -11.92
CA GLN A 25 0.47 -9.16 -12.74
C GLN A 25 1.83 -9.51 -13.30
N LEU A 26 2.22 -10.77 -13.16
CA LEU A 26 3.47 -11.31 -13.66
C LEU A 26 3.19 -12.47 -14.62
N MET A 27 3.97 -12.55 -15.68
CA MET A 27 3.97 -13.66 -16.62
C MET A 27 5.42 -13.99 -16.99
N ASN A 28 5.80 -15.24 -16.75
CA ASN A 28 7.07 -15.78 -17.22
C ASN A 28 6.92 -16.23 -18.67
N ILE A 29 7.56 -15.53 -19.59
CA ILE A 29 7.56 -15.88 -21.03
C ILE A 29 8.70 -16.84 -21.39
N THR A 30 9.59 -17.14 -20.44
CA THR A 30 10.64 -18.15 -20.64
C THR A 30 10.11 -19.55 -20.41
N ASN A 31 10.70 -20.55 -21.06
CA ASN A 31 10.32 -21.96 -20.94
C ASN A 31 10.83 -22.63 -19.65
N LYS A 32 11.46 -21.88 -18.74
CA LYS A 32 11.96 -22.38 -17.45
C LYS A 32 11.11 -21.84 -16.33
N ASP A 33 10.69 -22.71 -15.41
CA ASP A 33 10.03 -22.27 -14.18
C ASP A 33 10.98 -21.38 -13.37
N ARG A 34 10.42 -20.33 -12.75
CA ARG A 34 11.18 -19.37 -11.95
C ARG A 34 10.51 -19.11 -10.62
N LEU A 35 11.30 -18.92 -9.58
CA LEU A 35 10.84 -18.34 -8.34
C LEU A 35 10.99 -16.82 -8.45
N ILE A 36 9.88 -16.09 -8.45
CA ILE A 36 9.89 -14.62 -8.52
C ILE A 36 9.64 -14.09 -7.12
N GLU A 37 10.57 -13.27 -6.64
CA GLU A 37 10.41 -12.50 -5.42
C GLU A 37 9.86 -11.11 -5.76
N VAL A 38 8.85 -10.67 -5.02
CA VAL A 38 8.25 -9.36 -5.17
C VAL A 38 8.29 -8.67 -3.82
N THR A 39 8.88 -7.47 -3.79
CA THR A 39 9.04 -6.68 -2.58
C THR A 39 8.35 -5.34 -2.75
N SER A 40 7.44 -4.99 -1.85
CA SER A 40 6.88 -3.64 -1.72
C SER A 40 7.80 -2.77 -0.86
N TYR A 41 7.67 -1.45 -1.00
CA TYR A 41 8.39 -0.50 -0.16
C TYR A 41 7.56 0.76 -0.01
N GLY A 42 7.33 1.23 1.21
CA GLY A 42 6.64 2.49 1.49
C GLY A 42 7.26 3.22 2.69
N GLU A 43 7.41 4.53 2.56
CA GLU A 43 7.87 5.41 3.64
C GLU A 43 6.66 5.98 4.40
N LEU A 44 6.77 6.11 5.71
CA LEU A 44 5.67 6.59 6.55
C LEU A 44 5.92 8.02 7.02
N ALA A 45 4.97 8.92 6.75
CA ALA A 45 4.89 10.24 7.38
C ALA A 45 3.88 10.25 8.53
N LEU A 46 2.67 9.71 8.27
CA LEU A 46 1.52 9.66 9.19
C LEU A 46 1.25 10.98 9.93
N ALA A 47 1.56 12.11 9.29
CA ALA A 47 1.41 13.45 9.85
C ALA A 47 0.90 14.40 8.77
N THR A 48 0.53 15.62 9.17
CA THR A 48 0.33 16.70 8.19
C THR A 48 1.65 16.97 7.47
N MET A 49 1.55 17.46 6.23
CA MET A 49 2.72 17.82 5.43
C MET A 49 3.62 18.80 6.16
N ASP A 50 3.05 19.83 6.79
CA ASP A 50 3.83 20.84 7.52
C ASP A 50 4.61 20.23 8.69
N THR A 51 3.98 19.31 9.43
CA THR A 51 4.63 18.63 10.57
C THR A 51 5.77 17.73 10.10
N ASP A 52 5.55 16.97 9.02
CA ASP A 52 6.56 16.08 8.46
C ASP A 52 7.71 16.87 7.85
N CYS A 53 7.44 17.95 7.11
CA CYS A 53 8.46 18.79 6.49
C CYS A 53 9.29 19.58 7.51
N ALA A 54 8.70 20.03 8.62
CA ALA A 54 9.42 20.77 9.66
C ALA A 54 10.49 19.90 10.33
N HIS A 55 10.13 18.67 10.73
CA HIS A 55 11.05 17.75 11.39
C HIS A 55 10.77 16.28 10.99
N PRO A 56 11.25 15.82 9.81
CA PRO A 56 10.92 14.49 9.30
C PRO A 56 11.35 13.36 10.24
N VAL A 57 12.59 13.43 10.74
CA VAL A 57 13.19 12.39 11.60
C VAL A 57 12.45 12.29 12.93
N SER A 58 12.14 13.42 13.57
CA SER A 58 11.40 13.40 14.83
C SER A 58 9.93 13.06 14.62
N SER A 59 9.33 13.38 13.47
CA SER A 59 7.95 12.99 13.15
C SER A 59 7.81 11.48 13.09
N ARG A 60 8.78 10.79 12.49
CA ARG A 60 8.75 9.34 12.27
C ARG A 60 8.95 8.51 13.55
N MET A 61 9.68 9.01 14.56
CA MET A 61 9.87 8.33 15.86
C MET A 61 8.59 8.09 16.66
N PHE A 62 7.49 8.74 16.28
CA PHE A 62 6.18 8.55 16.91
C PHE A 62 5.34 7.51 16.20
N ILE A 63 5.87 6.85 15.18
CA ILE A 63 5.20 5.76 14.50
C ILE A 63 5.62 4.45 15.14
N GLU A 64 4.63 3.65 15.49
CA GLU A 64 4.79 2.31 16.03
C GLU A 64 4.24 1.33 14.99
N THR A 65 5.03 0.30 14.69
CA THR A 65 4.66 -0.73 13.72
C THR A 65 4.42 -2.07 14.40
N GLU A 66 3.62 -2.92 13.77
CA GLU A 66 3.34 -4.27 14.23
C GLU A 66 3.18 -5.19 13.03
N ILE A 67 3.79 -6.36 13.07
CA ILE A 67 3.78 -7.36 12.01
C ILE A 67 2.88 -8.52 12.47
N THR A 68 2.00 -9.00 11.58
CA THR A 68 1.20 -10.21 11.88
C THR A 68 2.06 -11.47 11.88
N GLU A 69 1.59 -12.53 12.53
CA GLU A 69 2.34 -13.80 12.62
C GLU A 69 2.68 -14.39 11.24
N GLU A 70 1.78 -14.27 10.27
CA GLU A 70 1.98 -14.72 8.90
C GLU A 70 2.89 -13.78 8.09
N ARG A 71 3.27 -12.62 8.64
CA ARG A 71 4.10 -11.58 8.03
C ARG A 71 3.54 -11.06 6.70
N ARG A 72 2.22 -11.12 6.54
CA ARG A 72 1.51 -10.63 5.34
C ARG A 72 0.96 -9.24 5.51
N THR A 73 0.94 -8.75 6.74
CA THR A 73 0.39 -7.44 7.08
C THR A 73 1.31 -6.74 8.06
N ILE A 74 1.55 -5.47 7.80
CA ILE A 74 2.19 -4.52 8.72
C ILE A 74 1.14 -3.48 9.09
N PHE A 75 0.84 -3.39 10.37
CA PHE A 75 0.12 -2.26 10.92
C PHE A 75 1.12 -1.16 11.28
N ALA A 76 0.73 0.10 11.08
CA ALA A 76 1.46 1.21 11.64
C ALA A 76 0.47 2.23 12.21
N LYS A 77 0.81 2.79 13.37
CA LYS A 77 0.01 3.82 14.03
C LYS A 77 0.90 4.96 14.46
N ARG A 78 0.35 6.17 14.50
CA ARG A 78 1.02 7.29 15.14
C ARG A 78 0.61 7.36 16.61
N ARG A 79 1.60 7.36 17.50
CA ARG A 79 1.41 7.60 18.93
C ARG A 79 1.01 9.06 19.15
N LYS A 80 -0.07 9.27 19.90
CA LYS A 80 -0.52 10.61 20.30
C LYS A 80 0.51 11.24 21.23
N ARG A 81 0.86 12.50 20.99
CA ARG A 81 1.68 13.33 21.89
C ARG A 81 0.79 14.15 22.83
N SER A 82 -0.39 14.51 22.35
CA SER A 82 -1.46 15.20 23.09
C SER A 82 -2.78 14.43 22.94
N PRO A 83 -3.72 14.50 23.91
CA PRO A 83 -5.08 13.98 23.75
C PRO A 83 -5.82 14.53 22.52
N SER A 84 -5.46 15.72 22.05
CA SER A 84 -6.02 16.36 20.86
C SER A 84 -5.47 15.83 19.53
N ASP A 85 -4.39 15.03 19.56
CA ASP A 85 -3.76 14.57 18.33
C ASP A 85 -4.64 13.54 17.59
N PRO A 86 -4.68 13.60 16.25
CA PRO A 86 -5.45 12.66 15.46
C PRO A 86 -4.93 11.24 15.66
N GLU A 87 -5.86 10.30 15.77
CA GLU A 87 -5.56 8.89 15.81
C GLU A 87 -5.43 8.35 14.38
N ILE A 88 -4.21 8.07 13.95
CA ILE A 88 -3.91 7.61 12.59
C ILE A 88 -3.41 6.18 12.66
N HIS A 89 -4.14 5.27 12.03
CA HIS A 89 -3.77 3.87 11.84
C HIS A 89 -3.75 3.55 10.36
N ILE A 90 -2.81 2.70 9.96
CA ILE A 90 -2.71 2.15 8.62
C ILE A 90 -2.47 0.65 8.67
N ALA A 91 -2.87 -0.03 7.60
CA ALA A 91 -2.49 -1.42 7.36
C ALA A 91 -1.94 -1.55 5.95
N HIS A 92 -0.71 -2.05 5.83
CA HIS A 92 -0.13 -2.47 4.56
C HIS A 92 -0.13 -4.00 4.50
N PHE A 93 -0.69 -4.59 3.45
CA PHE A 93 -0.80 -6.04 3.35
C PHE A 93 -0.52 -6.55 1.95
N VAL A 94 -0.20 -7.85 1.85
CA VAL A 94 -0.05 -8.57 0.59
C VAL A 94 -0.96 -9.79 0.58
N THR A 95 -1.67 -9.99 -0.52
CA THR A 95 -2.48 -11.17 -0.76
C THR A 95 -2.31 -11.69 -2.18
N ASP A 96 -2.57 -12.97 -2.34
CA ASP A 96 -2.59 -13.64 -3.63
C ASP A 96 -4.03 -13.90 -4.02
N THR A 97 -4.44 -13.37 -5.17
CA THR A 97 -5.79 -13.57 -5.74
C THR A 97 -6.13 -15.05 -6.00
N THR A 98 -5.14 -15.94 -6.01
CA THR A 98 -5.28 -17.38 -6.20
C THR A 98 -5.13 -18.20 -4.90
N GLY A 99 -4.99 -17.53 -3.75
CA GLY A 99 -5.04 -18.16 -2.43
C GLY A 99 -3.77 -18.89 -1.97
N THR A 100 -2.67 -18.84 -2.72
CA THR A 100 -1.46 -19.64 -2.43
C THR A 100 -0.21 -18.77 -2.29
N LEU A 101 -0.18 -17.90 -1.29
CA LEU A 101 1.07 -17.27 -0.87
C LEU A 101 1.80 -18.25 0.07
N GLN A 102 3.00 -18.71 -0.29
CA GLN A 102 3.72 -19.70 0.53
C GLN A 102 4.33 -19.05 1.77
N GLU A 103 5.16 -18.02 1.57
CA GLU A 103 5.87 -17.32 2.65
C GLU A 103 5.95 -15.82 2.34
N ALA A 104 5.84 -15.02 3.39
CA ALA A 104 6.06 -13.58 3.34
C ALA A 104 7.07 -13.16 4.42
N GLU A 105 7.82 -12.11 4.12
CA GLU A 105 8.77 -11.46 5.02
C GLU A 105 8.35 -10.00 5.18
N ALA A 106 8.53 -9.43 6.38
CA ALA A 106 8.20 -8.04 6.67
C ALA A 106 9.39 -7.27 7.24
N GLU A 107 9.62 -6.06 6.75
CA GLU A 107 10.62 -5.13 7.30
C GLU A 107 9.96 -3.79 7.59
N THR A 108 10.28 -3.24 8.76
CA THR A 108 9.76 -1.96 9.21
C THR A 108 10.85 -0.93 9.48
N ASP A 109 12.13 -1.31 9.51
CA ASP A 109 13.23 -0.36 9.71
C ASP A 109 13.95 -0.07 8.38
N ARG A 110 13.92 1.19 7.95
CA ARG A 110 14.61 1.64 6.73
C ARG A 110 16.10 1.38 6.78
N SER A 111 16.74 1.53 7.95
CA SER A 111 18.17 1.36 8.10
C SER A 111 18.59 -0.09 7.88
N LEU A 112 17.77 -1.04 8.30
CA LEU A 112 17.97 -2.47 8.05
C LEU A 112 17.66 -2.84 6.59
N PHE A 113 16.63 -2.23 5.99
CA PHE A 113 16.27 -2.48 4.59
C PHE A 113 17.31 -1.96 3.59
N ILE A 114 17.77 -0.71 3.79
CA ILE A 114 18.69 -0.04 2.86
C ILE A 114 20.14 -0.36 3.18
N ASP A 115 20.52 -0.40 4.46
CA ASP A 115 21.91 -0.42 4.98
C ASP A 115 22.67 0.92 4.83
N ARG A 116 23.73 1.08 5.62
CA ARG A 116 24.57 2.29 5.65
C ARG A 116 25.30 2.50 4.34
N GLY A 117 25.34 3.75 3.88
CA GLY A 117 26.04 4.13 2.64
C GLY A 117 25.34 3.67 1.35
N ARG A 118 24.12 3.11 1.45
CA ARG A 118 23.35 2.64 0.30
C ARG A 118 22.12 3.52 0.04
N SER A 119 21.38 3.20 -1.01
CA SER A 119 20.16 3.92 -1.39
C SER A 119 19.05 2.96 -1.78
N ILE A 120 17.83 3.48 -1.93
CA ILE A 120 16.68 2.68 -2.39
C ILE A 120 16.89 2.07 -3.79
N HIS A 121 17.85 2.57 -4.57
CA HIS A 121 18.20 2.02 -5.87
C HIS A 121 19.09 0.78 -5.78
N ARG A 122 19.77 0.56 -4.65
CA ARG A 122 20.60 -0.61 -4.35
C ARG A 122 20.54 -0.96 -2.85
N PRO A 123 19.39 -1.40 -2.33
CA PRO A 123 19.22 -1.71 -0.91
C PRO A 123 19.90 -3.04 -0.55
N ALA A 124 20.43 -3.16 0.66
CA ALA A 124 20.96 -4.43 1.18
C ALA A 124 19.89 -5.54 1.26
N ALA A 125 18.62 -5.18 1.40
CA ALA A 125 17.50 -6.11 1.31
C ALA A 125 17.56 -7.03 0.08
N PHE A 126 18.13 -6.59 -1.06
CA PHE A 126 18.21 -7.37 -2.30
C PHE A 126 19.57 -8.07 -2.49
N ASP A 127 20.46 -8.03 -1.50
CA ASP A 127 21.69 -8.82 -1.52
C ASP A 127 21.36 -10.32 -1.45
N GLN A 128 22.29 -11.15 -1.93
CA GLN A 128 22.12 -12.59 -1.92
C GLN A 128 21.89 -13.10 -0.48
N ASN A 129 20.85 -13.92 -0.30
CA ASN A 129 20.44 -14.49 0.99
C ASN A 129 19.98 -13.48 2.06
N ALA A 130 19.81 -12.20 1.72
CA ALA A 130 19.26 -11.22 2.65
C ALA A 130 17.84 -11.60 3.08
N ARG A 131 17.57 -11.46 4.39
CA ARG A 131 16.28 -11.70 5.01
C ARG A 131 15.83 -10.46 5.76
N PHE A 132 14.53 -10.22 5.80
CA PHE A 132 14.01 -9.16 6.64
C PHE A 132 14.11 -9.55 8.11
N SER A 133 14.42 -8.57 8.95
CA SER A 133 14.63 -8.76 10.38
C SER A 133 13.35 -9.07 11.13
N ASN A 134 12.19 -8.69 10.56
CA ASN A 134 10.90 -8.62 11.25
C ASN A 134 10.93 -7.70 12.48
N SER A 135 11.76 -6.64 12.43
CA SER A 135 11.74 -5.58 13.43
C SER A 135 10.34 -4.93 13.47
N GLN A 136 9.86 -4.61 14.67
CA GLN A 136 8.57 -3.96 14.89
C GLN A 136 8.60 -3.14 16.18
N GLY A 137 7.56 -2.34 16.41
CA GLY A 137 7.46 -1.38 17.50
C GLY A 137 7.93 0.01 17.08
N CYS A 138 8.61 0.72 17.99
CA CYS A 138 9.12 2.07 17.77
C CYS A 138 10.54 2.01 17.17
N VAL A 139 10.63 1.87 15.85
CA VAL A 139 11.89 1.95 15.10
C VAL A 139 12.23 3.40 14.74
N LEU A 140 13.50 3.70 14.46
CA LEU A 140 13.97 5.07 14.24
C LEU A 140 13.52 5.67 12.89
N ASP A 141 13.51 4.86 11.83
CA ASP A 141 13.10 5.28 10.49
C ASP A 141 12.11 4.27 9.89
N PRO A 142 10.83 4.32 10.32
CA PRO A 142 9.80 3.37 9.97
C PRO A 142 9.43 3.38 8.47
N ILE A 143 9.43 2.18 7.90
CA ILE A 143 8.92 1.85 6.58
C ILE A 143 7.87 0.73 6.70
N ILE A 144 7.21 0.44 5.59
CA ILE A 144 6.37 -0.74 5.40
C ILE A 144 6.85 -1.48 4.16
N SER A 145 7.55 -2.60 4.35
CA SER A 145 8.03 -3.44 3.25
C SER A 145 7.59 -4.88 3.46
N LEU A 146 6.87 -5.40 2.47
CA LEU A 146 6.45 -6.79 2.43
C LEU A 146 7.11 -7.46 1.24
N ARG A 147 7.71 -8.63 1.48
CA ARG A 147 8.33 -9.46 0.47
C ARG A 147 7.60 -10.78 0.41
N CYS A 148 7.28 -11.23 -0.80
CA CYS A 148 6.70 -12.54 -1.01
C CYS A 148 7.33 -13.23 -2.22
N ARG A 149 7.26 -14.55 -2.24
CA ARG A 149 7.80 -15.38 -3.33
C ARG A 149 6.69 -16.15 -4.00
N LYS A 150 6.73 -16.19 -5.33
CA LYS A 150 5.77 -16.93 -6.15
C LYS A 150 6.47 -17.72 -7.24
N LYS A 151 6.21 -19.03 -7.27
CA LYS A 151 6.61 -19.89 -8.38
C LYS A 151 5.82 -19.51 -9.63
N SER A 152 6.54 -19.15 -10.68
CA SER A 152 6.00 -18.71 -11.97
C SER A 152 6.32 -19.72 -13.05
N GLN A 153 5.27 -20.34 -13.57
CA GLN A 153 5.33 -21.32 -14.66
C GLN A 153 5.29 -20.63 -16.02
N HIS A 154 5.81 -21.30 -17.06
CA HIS A 154 5.79 -20.80 -18.43
C HIS A 154 4.36 -20.38 -18.86
N MET A 155 4.24 -19.15 -19.39
CA MET A 155 3.02 -18.54 -19.93
C MET A 155 1.84 -18.43 -18.96
N LYS A 156 2.03 -18.76 -17.68
CA LYS A 156 0.99 -18.64 -16.66
C LYS A 156 0.99 -17.24 -16.08
N LYS A 157 -0.17 -16.57 -16.14
CA LYS A 157 -0.39 -15.31 -15.43
C LYS A 157 -0.58 -15.57 -13.95
N GLN A 158 0.10 -14.79 -13.13
CA GLN A 158 -0.09 -14.76 -11.68
C GLN A 158 -0.25 -13.32 -11.22
N SER A 159 -1.05 -13.09 -10.19
CA SER A 159 -1.32 -11.75 -9.67
C SER A 159 -1.09 -11.69 -8.17
N LEU A 160 -0.38 -10.67 -7.73
CA LEU A 160 -0.25 -10.30 -6.32
C LEU A 160 -0.94 -8.95 -6.12
N PHE A 161 -1.57 -8.79 -4.97
CA PHE A 161 -2.22 -7.54 -4.58
C PHE A 161 -1.57 -7.02 -3.31
N PHE A 162 -1.09 -5.79 -3.36
CA PHE A 162 -0.57 -5.06 -2.21
C PHE A 162 -1.56 -3.96 -1.86
N GLY A 163 -2.14 -4.01 -0.66
CA GLY A 163 -3.08 -3.00 -0.19
C GLY A 163 -2.47 -2.07 0.83
N LEU A 164 -2.96 -0.83 0.86
CA LEU A 164 -2.76 0.14 1.93
C LEU A 164 -4.15 0.65 2.35
N LEU A 165 -4.48 0.50 3.62
CA LEU A 165 -5.75 0.98 4.19
C LEU A 165 -5.45 2.04 5.23
N LEU A 166 -6.29 3.07 5.31
CA LEU A 166 -6.32 4.10 6.36
C LEU A 166 -7.60 3.94 7.22
N PRO A 167 -7.63 2.96 8.13
CA PRO A 167 -8.73 2.77 9.05
C PRO A 167 -8.66 3.75 10.23
N ILE A 168 -9.83 4.08 10.77
CA ILE A 168 -9.99 4.99 11.92
C ILE A 168 -9.52 4.31 13.24
N GLN A 169 -9.52 2.96 13.31
CA GLN A 169 -9.06 2.19 14.48
C GLN A 169 -8.49 0.80 14.11
N LYS A 170 -7.54 0.29 14.91
CA LYS A 170 -6.92 -1.04 14.74
C LYS A 170 -7.94 -2.18 14.62
N LYS A 171 -8.96 -2.21 15.49
CA LYS A 171 -10.01 -3.25 15.49
C LYS A 171 -10.80 -3.30 14.17
N HIS A 172 -11.02 -2.14 13.53
CA HIS A 172 -11.69 -2.07 12.23
C HIS A 172 -10.78 -2.54 11.09
N CYS A 173 -9.45 -2.41 11.23
CA CYS A 173 -8.50 -2.93 10.24
C CYS A 173 -8.63 -4.44 10.09
N THR A 174 -8.63 -5.17 11.21
CA THR A 174 -8.67 -6.64 11.20
C THR A 174 -9.94 -7.13 10.54
N ILE A 175 -11.08 -6.49 10.83
CA ILE A 175 -12.36 -6.81 10.20
C ILE A 175 -12.35 -6.50 8.70
N ILE A 176 -11.84 -5.32 8.30
CA ILE A 176 -11.75 -4.95 6.87
C ILE A 176 -10.79 -5.87 6.11
N LEU A 177 -9.67 -6.28 6.71
CA LEU A 177 -8.73 -7.23 6.12
C LEU A 177 -9.39 -8.60 5.92
N ILE A 178 -10.11 -9.12 6.93
CA ILE A 178 -10.89 -10.35 6.80
C ILE A 178 -11.94 -10.23 5.69
N ILE A 179 -12.62 -9.09 5.58
CA ILE A 179 -13.62 -8.83 4.55
C ILE A 179 -12.97 -8.73 3.16
N ILE A 180 -11.82 -8.07 3.02
CA ILE A 180 -11.09 -7.95 1.75
C ILE A 180 -10.52 -9.29 1.34
N ASP A 181 -9.93 -10.06 2.25
CA ASP A 181 -9.45 -11.41 1.95
C ASP A 181 -10.63 -12.30 1.51
N ASN A 182 -11.78 -12.24 2.19
CA ASN A 182 -12.99 -12.97 1.79
C ASN A 182 -13.61 -12.47 0.47
N LEU A 183 -13.63 -11.15 0.21
CA LEU A 183 -14.17 -10.59 -1.03
C LEU A 183 -13.25 -10.87 -2.21
N ILE A 184 -11.92 -10.73 -2.04
CA ILE A 184 -10.93 -11.11 -3.05
C ILE A 184 -11.05 -12.62 -3.33
N TYR A 185 -11.20 -13.45 -2.30
CA TYR A 185 -11.28 -14.91 -2.43
C TYR A 185 -12.61 -15.41 -3.03
N SER A 186 -13.74 -14.80 -2.65
CA SER A 186 -15.07 -15.07 -3.23
C SER A 186 -15.16 -14.55 -4.67
N SER A 187 -14.36 -13.53 -5.00
CA SER A 187 -14.35 -12.90 -6.32
C SER A 187 -13.54 -13.61 -7.41
N LYS A 188 -13.82 -14.89 -7.66
CA LYS A 188 -13.39 -15.49 -8.94
C LYS A 188 -13.90 -14.69 -10.18
N ASN A 189 -14.84 -13.75 -10.00
CA ASN A 189 -15.44 -12.90 -11.05
C ASN A 189 -15.51 -11.37 -10.77
N PHE A 190 -14.89 -10.82 -9.71
CA PHE A 190 -15.02 -9.36 -9.46
C PHE A 190 -14.02 -8.57 -10.31
N GLN A 191 -14.49 -8.08 -11.46
CA GLN A 191 -13.85 -6.99 -12.18
C GLN A 191 -14.13 -5.67 -11.45
N TRP A 192 -13.09 -5.09 -10.84
CA TRP A 192 -13.14 -3.69 -10.41
C TRP A 192 -13.33 -2.78 -11.63
N ARG A 193 -14.54 -2.24 -11.81
CA ARG A 193 -14.82 -1.18 -12.80
C ARG A 193 -14.58 0.19 -12.17
N GLY A 194 -13.31 0.52 -11.96
CA GLY A 194 -12.84 1.88 -11.67
C GLY A 194 -11.92 2.35 -12.79
N HIS A 195 -12.00 3.62 -13.18
CA HIS A 195 -11.24 4.16 -14.33
C HIS A 195 -9.73 3.94 -14.17
N VAL A 196 -9.19 3.06 -15.02
CA VAL A 196 -7.77 2.71 -15.11
C VAL A 196 -7.01 3.84 -15.78
N HIS A 197 -6.20 4.59 -15.04
CA HIS A 197 -5.20 5.48 -15.65
C HIS A 197 -3.94 4.67 -15.97
N ARG A 198 -3.72 4.38 -17.25
CA ARG A 198 -2.53 3.65 -17.73
C ARG A 198 -1.27 4.50 -17.55
N SER A 199 -0.27 3.99 -16.85
CA SER A 199 1.09 4.56 -16.85
C SER A 199 2.13 3.44 -16.91
N ARG A 200 3.19 3.66 -17.72
CA ARG A 200 4.17 2.67 -18.19
C ARG A 200 5.15 2.20 -17.08
N CYS A 201 5.66 0.99 -17.23
CA CYS A 201 6.54 0.24 -16.31
C CYS A 201 7.82 0.96 -15.83
N ILE A 202 8.33 0.54 -14.64
CA ILE A 202 9.73 0.18 -14.26
C ILE A 202 10.02 0.57 -12.80
N LYS A 203 10.61 -0.36 -12.01
CA LYS A 203 11.07 -0.26 -10.60
C LYS A 203 10.03 0.31 -9.60
N VAL A 204 9.38 -0.55 -8.82
CA VAL A 204 8.55 -0.10 -7.68
C VAL A 204 9.44 0.23 -6.47
N ALA A 205 10.28 1.26 -6.61
CA ALA A 205 10.69 2.06 -5.47
C ALA A 205 9.53 3.06 -5.27
N SER A 206 8.59 2.74 -4.38
CA SER A 206 7.43 3.60 -4.19
C SER A 206 7.86 4.86 -3.43
N THR A 207 8.06 5.96 -4.15
CA THR A 207 8.04 7.28 -3.55
C THR A 207 6.58 7.60 -3.28
N LEU A 208 6.18 7.51 -2.01
CA LEU A 208 4.91 8.02 -1.47
C LEU A 208 4.92 9.57 -1.52
N LYS A 209 5.07 10.17 -2.71
CA LYS A 209 5.08 11.63 -2.93
C LYS A 209 3.78 12.21 -3.49
N LYS A 210 2.67 11.48 -3.38
CA LYS A 210 1.34 12.07 -3.57
C LYS A 210 0.49 11.80 -2.34
N LEU A 211 0.62 12.76 -1.41
CA LEU A 211 -0.32 13.13 -0.36
C LEU A 211 -1.74 12.58 -0.54
N LEU A 212 -2.25 12.03 0.55
CA LEU A 212 -3.53 12.44 1.15
C LEU A 212 -3.99 13.81 0.62
N ARG A 213 -4.94 13.82 -0.33
CA ARG A 213 -5.78 14.98 -0.59
C ARG A 213 -6.82 15.08 0.53
N ILE A 214 -6.42 15.65 1.66
CA ILE A 214 -7.39 16.31 2.55
C ILE A 214 -7.51 17.74 2.04
N LYS A 215 -8.62 18.02 1.35
CA LYS A 215 -9.24 19.33 1.02
C LYS A 215 -10.52 18.97 0.23
N ASN A 216 -11.74 19.22 0.68
CA ASN A 216 -12.26 20.40 1.35
C ASN A 216 -13.45 20.06 2.27
N MET A 217 -13.45 20.59 3.49
CA MET A 217 -14.67 21.19 4.03
C MET A 217 -15.01 22.38 3.14
N GLN A 218 -16.16 22.34 2.48
CA GLN A 218 -16.96 23.51 2.06
C GLN A 218 -18.34 22.96 1.67
N HIS A 219 -19.32 23.09 2.57
CA HIS A 219 -20.69 23.30 2.10
C HIS A 219 -20.71 24.63 1.30
N PRO A 220 -21.43 24.67 0.19
CA PRO A 220 -22.77 25.26 0.24
C PRO A 220 -23.83 24.41 -0.47
N LEU A 221 -25.07 24.62 -0.01
CA LEU A 221 -26.32 24.24 -0.67
C LEU A 221 -26.36 24.70 -2.13
N SER A 222 -26.78 23.81 -3.03
CA SER A 222 -27.90 24.03 -3.98
C SER A 222 -27.88 22.94 -5.07
N ILE A 223 -28.95 22.16 -5.15
CA ILE A 223 -29.32 21.41 -6.38
C ILE A 223 -30.55 22.13 -6.96
N PRO A 224 -30.58 22.42 -8.27
CA PRO A 224 -31.71 23.04 -8.93
C PRO A 224 -32.78 22.00 -9.26
N THR A 225 -34.05 22.38 -9.11
CA THR A 225 -35.15 21.75 -9.84
C THR A 225 -35.97 22.84 -10.49
N GLU A 226 -35.99 22.79 -11.82
CA GLU A 226 -36.84 23.58 -12.70
C GLU A 226 -38.30 23.46 -12.28
N HIS A 227 -39.06 24.55 -12.38
CA HIS A 227 -40.38 24.59 -13.02
C HIS A 227 -40.87 26.05 -13.08
N GLY A 228 -41.03 26.55 -14.31
CA GLY A 228 -42.25 27.26 -14.70
C GLY A 228 -42.36 28.78 -14.50
N VAL A 229 -42.46 29.46 -15.65
CA VAL A 229 -43.52 30.44 -16.00
C VAL A 229 -43.36 31.91 -15.54
N PHE A 230 -43.26 32.81 -16.57
CA PHE A 230 -43.82 34.17 -16.78
C PHE A 230 -43.84 35.18 -15.59
N LEU A 231 -43.61 36.50 -15.68
CA LEU A 231 -43.36 37.56 -16.67
C LEU A 231 -42.94 38.83 -15.83
N PRO A 232 -42.60 39.99 -16.45
CA PRO A 232 -41.86 41.09 -15.82
C PRO A 232 -42.72 42.22 -15.21
N GLN A 233 -42.03 43.27 -14.75
CA GLN A 233 -42.47 44.62 -14.35
C GLN A 233 -42.83 44.73 -12.85
N TYR A 234 -42.44 45.75 -12.07
CA TYR A 234 -41.94 47.11 -12.29
C TYR A 234 -40.82 47.43 -11.29
#